data_AF-A0A484VWI0-F1
#
_entry.id   AF-A0A484VWI0-F1
#
_cell.length_a   1.000
_cell.length_b   1.000
_cell.length_c   1.000
_cell.angle_alpha   90.00
_cell.angle_beta   90.00
_cell.angle_gamma   90.00
#
_symmetry.space_group_name_H-M   'P 1'
#
loop_
_entity.id
_entity.type
_entity.pdbx_description
1 polymer ?
#
loop_
_entity_poly.entity_id
_entity_poly.type
_entity_poly.pdbx_seq_one_letter_code
_entity_poly.pdbx_strand_id
1 'polypeptide(L)'
;MDRYTPPFFGRRRGWLLATQILLLVAIAAMGFLEPGTQLRWMAALAVVIAFCSASQDIVFDAWKTDVLPAEERGAGAAISVLGYRLGMLVSGGLALWLADKWLGWQGMYWLMAALLIPCIIATLLAPEPTDTIPVPKTLEQAVVAPLARFLWSQ
;
A
#
# COMPACT_ATOMS: atom_id res chain seq x y z
N MET A 1 12.28 -7.36 -10.60
CA MET A 1 10.89 -6.88 -10.41
C MET A 1 10.17 -6.62 -11.74
N ASP A 2 10.89 -6.42 -12.87
CA ASP A 2 10.31 -6.19 -14.21
C ASP A 2 9.86 -7.43 -15.01
N ARG A 3 10.07 -8.66 -14.52
CA ARG A 3 9.91 -9.90 -15.31
C ARG A 3 8.74 -10.81 -14.91
N TYR A 4 8.09 -10.55 -13.78
CA TYR A 4 6.99 -11.39 -13.27
C TYR A 4 5.69 -10.59 -13.26
N THR A 5 4.92 -10.79 -14.33
CA THR A 5 3.56 -10.27 -14.51
C THR A 5 2.60 -11.38 -14.10
N PRO A 6 1.80 -11.25 -13.03
CA PRO A 6 0.68 -12.15 -12.77
C PRO A 6 -0.31 -12.06 -13.96
N PRO A 7 -0.84 -13.17 -14.50
CA PRO A 7 -1.44 -13.17 -15.85
C PRO A 7 -2.77 -12.44 -16.00
N PHE A 8 -3.40 -11.95 -14.94
CA PHE A 8 -4.83 -11.57 -14.97
C PHE A 8 -5.18 -10.10 -14.66
N PHE A 9 -4.26 -9.31 -14.09
CA PHE A 9 -4.52 -7.90 -13.74
C PHE A 9 -3.21 -7.12 -13.91
N GLY A 10 -3.16 -6.10 -14.76
CA GLY A 10 -1.93 -5.45 -15.30
C GLY A 10 -0.77 -5.18 -14.34
N ARG A 11 0.39 -4.92 -14.92
CA ARG A 11 1.72 -4.95 -14.27
C ARG A 11 1.80 -4.24 -12.92
N ARG A 12 1.12 -3.12 -12.71
CA ARG A 12 1.13 -2.39 -11.41
C ARG A 12 -0.04 -2.77 -10.50
N ARG A 13 -1.22 -2.99 -11.07
CA ARG A 13 -2.42 -3.40 -10.30
C ARG A 13 -2.23 -4.77 -9.66
N GLY A 14 -1.67 -5.73 -10.39
CA GLY A 14 -1.39 -7.08 -9.87
C GLY A 14 -0.40 -7.10 -8.69
N TRP A 15 0.61 -6.23 -8.72
CA TRP A 15 1.56 -6.09 -7.60
C TRP A 15 0.93 -5.40 -6.38
N LEU A 16 0.12 -4.36 -6.59
CA LEU A 16 -0.60 -3.68 -5.51
C LEU A 16 -1.56 -4.66 -4.80
N LEU A 17 -2.33 -5.42 -5.59
CA LEU A 17 -3.23 -6.47 -5.09
C LEU A 17 -2.46 -7.59 -4.37
N ALA A 18 -1.33 -8.04 -4.91
CA ALA A 18 -0.51 -9.06 -4.28
C ALA A 18 0.01 -8.60 -2.90
N THR A 19 0.49 -7.36 -2.79
CA THR A 19 0.94 -6.81 -1.50
C THR A 19 -0.20 -6.66 -0.50
N GLN A 20 -1.39 -6.21 -0.94
CA GLN A 20 -2.58 -6.11 -0.09
C GLN A 20 -3.07 -7.48 0.40
N ILE A 21 -3.10 -8.49 -0.48
CA ILE A 21 -3.46 -9.86 -0.10
C ILE A 21 -2.45 -10.41 0.91
N LEU A 22 -1.16 -10.19 0.69
CA LEU A 22 -0.11 -10.65 1.61
C LEU A 22 -0.25 -10.00 3.00
N LEU A 23 -0.56 -8.70 3.06
CA LEU A 23 -0.88 -8.00 4.30
C LEU A 23 -2.14 -8.51 4.97
N LEU A 24 -3.21 -8.75 4.19
CA LEU A 24 -4.45 -9.32 4.71
C LEU A 24 -4.19 -10.68 5.36
N VAL A 25 -3.44 -11.56 4.71
CA VAL A 25 -3.08 -12.87 5.25
C VAL A 25 -2.22 -12.74 6.50
N ALA A 26 -1.24 -11.84 6.52
CA ALA A 26 -0.38 -11.63 7.69
C ALA A 26 -1.15 -11.07 8.91
N ILE A 27 -2.06 -10.10 8.70
CA ILE A 27 -2.90 -9.53 9.75
C ILE A 27 -3.96 -10.53 10.22
N ALA A 28 -4.57 -11.28 9.30
CA ALA A 28 -5.50 -12.35 9.65
C ALA A 28 -4.80 -13.43 10.49
N ALA A 29 -3.57 -13.81 10.13
CA ALA A 29 -2.75 -14.73 10.93
C ALA A 29 -2.48 -14.20 12.34
N MET A 30 -2.24 -12.90 12.51
CA MET A 30 -2.17 -12.28 13.85
C MET A 30 -3.50 -12.36 14.60
N GLY A 31 -4.64 -12.23 13.91
CA GLY A 31 -5.97 -12.37 14.50
C GLY A 31 -6.29 -13.80 15.00
N PHE A 32 -5.56 -14.82 14.57
CA PHE A 32 -5.65 -16.18 15.11
C PHE A 32 -4.65 -16.45 16.24
N LEU A 33 -3.66 -15.59 16.42
CA LEU A 33 -2.65 -15.72 17.48
C LEU A 33 -3.10 -14.93 18.71
N GLU A 34 -2.98 -15.56 19.87
CA GLU A 34 -3.21 -14.88 21.14
C GLU A 34 -2.00 -14.00 21.51
N PRO A 35 -2.22 -12.69 21.77
CA PRO A 35 -1.12 -11.77 22.05
C PRO A 35 -0.29 -12.09 23.29
N GLY A 36 -0.90 -12.78 24.26
CA GLY A 36 -0.27 -13.11 25.54
C GLY A 36 0.58 -14.38 25.53
N THR A 37 0.30 -15.34 24.65
CA THR A 37 0.92 -16.68 24.67
C THR A 37 2.00 -16.86 23.60
N GLN A 38 1.95 -16.11 22.49
CA GLN A 38 2.80 -16.35 21.31
C GLN A 38 3.57 -15.13 20.81
N LEU A 39 4.17 -14.36 21.72
CA LEU A 39 4.87 -13.10 21.42
C LEU A 39 5.97 -13.23 20.34
N ARG A 40 6.69 -14.36 20.28
CA ARG A 40 7.73 -14.61 19.26
C ARG A 40 7.14 -14.67 17.84
N TRP A 41 5.98 -15.31 17.68
CA TRP A 41 5.30 -15.43 16.38
C TRP A 41 4.67 -14.11 15.96
N MET A 42 4.13 -13.34 16.92
CA MET A 42 3.67 -11.98 16.64
C MET A 42 4.81 -11.08 16.16
N ALA A 43 5.97 -11.13 16.82
CA ALA A 43 7.11 -10.31 16.41
C ALA A 43 7.58 -10.69 14.98
N ALA A 44 7.65 -11.98 14.66
CA ALA A 44 7.98 -12.45 13.32
C ALA A 44 6.97 -11.95 12.26
N LEU A 45 5.66 -12.05 12.56
CA LEU A 45 4.62 -11.52 11.67
C LEU A 45 4.67 -10.00 11.57
N ALA A 46 5.01 -9.28 12.64
CA ALA A 46 5.12 -7.82 12.62
C ALA A 46 6.25 -7.38 11.68
N VAL A 47 7.36 -8.10 11.66
CA VAL A 47 8.46 -7.86 10.70
C VAL A 47 7.99 -8.12 9.27
N VAL A 48 7.25 -9.21 9.03
CA VAL A 48 6.68 -9.49 7.70
C VAL A 48 5.72 -8.39 7.28
N ILE A 49 4.81 -7.96 8.16
CA ILE A 49 3.86 -6.86 7.91
C ILE A 49 4.63 -5.57 7.60
N ALA A 50 5.66 -5.22 8.37
CA ALA A 50 6.46 -4.02 8.13
C ALA A 50 7.14 -4.06 6.75
N PHE A 51 7.70 -5.20 6.37
CA PHE A 51 8.31 -5.38 5.06
C PHE A 51 7.29 -5.29 3.91
N CYS A 52 6.13 -5.93 4.08
CA CYS A 52 5.03 -5.87 3.12
C CYS A 52 4.43 -4.46 3.01
N SER A 53 4.31 -3.75 4.12
CA SER A 53 3.82 -2.35 4.16
C SER A 53 4.77 -1.43 3.41
N ALA A 54 6.08 -1.53 3.66
CA ALA A 54 7.08 -0.76 2.92
C ALA A 54 7.04 -1.06 1.41
N SER A 55 6.82 -2.33 1.05
CA SER A 55 6.64 -2.72 -0.35
C SER A 55 5.35 -2.15 -0.97
N GLN A 56 4.26 -2.13 -0.19
CA GLN A 56 2.98 -1.55 -0.61
C GLN A 56 3.10 -0.05 -0.85
N ASP A 57 3.78 0.69 0.04
CA ASP A 57 3.98 2.13 -0.08
C ASP A 57 4.72 2.47 -1.39
N ILE A 58 5.81 1.75 -1.69
CA ILE A 58 6.56 1.93 -2.94
C ILE A 58 5.68 1.67 -4.18
N VAL A 59 4.90 0.59 -4.18
CA VAL A 59 4.02 0.25 -5.31
C VAL A 59 2.89 1.26 -5.46
N PHE A 60 2.31 1.73 -4.35
CA PHE A 60 1.25 2.72 -4.34
C PHE A 60 1.73 4.08 -4.84
N ASP A 61 2.90 4.55 -4.40
CA ASP A 61 3.51 5.80 -4.88
C ASP A 61 3.82 5.73 -6.38
N ALA A 62 4.31 4.58 -6.84
CA ALA A 62 4.57 4.32 -8.24
C ALA A 62 3.28 4.21 -9.08
N TRP A 63 2.18 3.72 -8.53
CA TRP A 63 0.87 3.69 -9.19
C TRP A 63 0.24 5.09 -9.27
N LYS A 64 0.31 5.86 -8.17
CA LYS A 64 -0.21 7.22 -8.09
C LYS A 64 0.45 8.16 -9.09
N THR A 65 1.76 8.01 -9.30
CA THR A 65 2.51 8.80 -10.29
C THR A 65 2.11 8.47 -11.73
N ASP A 66 1.76 7.22 -12.01
CA ASP A 66 1.32 6.78 -13.34
C ASP A 66 -0.15 7.15 -13.66
N VAL A 67 -1.05 7.17 -12.67
CA VAL A 67 -2.49 7.40 -12.87
C VAL A 67 -2.89 8.87 -12.93
N LEU A 68 -2.03 9.79 -12.48
CA LEU A 68 -2.37 11.21 -12.41
C LEU A 68 -1.96 11.95 -13.71
N PRO A 69 -2.88 12.30 -14.63
CA PRO A 69 -2.63 13.29 -15.68
C PRO A 69 -2.51 14.70 -15.09
N ALA A 70 -1.73 15.58 -15.72
CA ALA A 70 -1.33 16.88 -15.17
C ALA A 70 -2.49 17.79 -14.73
N GLU A 71 -3.67 17.64 -15.33
CA GLU A 71 -4.84 18.52 -15.12
C GLU A 71 -5.68 18.16 -13.88
N GLU A 72 -5.72 16.89 -13.45
CA GLU A 72 -6.53 16.45 -12.29
C GLU A 72 -5.70 16.18 -11.02
N ARG A 73 -4.37 16.35 -11.09
CA ARG A 73 -3.44 16.05 -9.98
C ARG A 73 -3.77 16.80 -8.70
N GLY A 74 -4.24 18.05 -8.81
CA GLY A 74 -4.53 18.90 -7.66
C GLY A 74 -5.67 18.37 -6.79
N ALA A 75 -6.81 18.06 -7.41
CA ALA A 75 -7.99 17.55 -6.69
C ALA A 75 -7.75 16.13 -6.14
N GLY A 76 -7.16 15.24 -6.95
CA GLY A 76 -6.83 13.87 -6.54
C GLY A 76 -5.81 13.80 -5.40
N ALA A 77 -4.77 14.65 -5.43
CA ALA A 77 -3.80 14.76 -4.35
C ALA A 77 -4.44 15.31 -3.07
N ALA A 78 -5.30 16.34 -3.16
CA ALA A 78 -5.99 16.90 -2.00
C ALA A 78 -6.88 15.86 -1.31
N ILE A 79 -7.69 15.11 -2.07
CA ILE A 79 -8.55 14.03 -1.53
C ILE A 79 -7.71 12.93 -0.88
N SER A 80 -6.61 12.52 -1.52
CA SER A 80 -5.71 11.49 -0.97
C SER A 80 -5.09 11.93 0.37
N VAL A 81 -4.65 13.18 0.46
CA VAL A 81 -4.07 13.74 1.70
C VAL A 81 -5.12 13.89 2.80
N LEU A 82 -6.33 14.32 2.45
CA LEU A 82 -7.44 14.38 3.40
C LEU A 82 -7.79 12.99 3.94
N GLY A 83 -7.89 11.99 3.05
CA GLY A 83 -8.11 10.60 3.44
C GLY A 83 -7.02 10.06 4.36
N TYR A 84 -5.74 10.29 4.02
CA TYR A 84 -4.60 9.91 4.84
C TYR A 84 -4.64 10.55 6.24
N ARG A 85 -4.95 11.86 6.33
CA ARG A 85 -5.05 12.58 7.60
C ARG A 85 -6.21 12.10 8.45
N LEU A 86 -7.38 11.87 7.85
CA LEU A 86 -8.53 11.29 8.55
C LEU A 86 -8.20 9.89 9.05
N GLY A 87 -7.54 9.07 8.22
CA GLY A 87 -7.05 7.75 8.60
C GLY A 87 -6.14 7.80 9.82
N MET A 88 -5.13 8.66 9.83
CA MET A 88 -4.22 8.83 10.98
C MET A 88 -4.94 9.28 12.26
N LEU A 89 -5.90 10.20 12.15
CA LEU A 89 -6.69 10.66 13.30
C LEU A 89 -7.53 9.53 13.89
N VAL A 90 -8.19 8.75 13.03
CA VAL A 90 -9.03 7.62 13.44
C VAL A 90 -8.19 6.46 13.97
N SER A 91 -7.05 6.15 13.34
CA SER A 91 -6.20 5.01 13.74
C SER A 91 -5.40 5.27 15.01
N GLY A 92 -5.24 6.51 15.45
CA GLY A 92 -4.54 6.85 16.69
C GLY A 92 -5.35 6.51 17.94
N GLY A 93 -6.19 7.45 18.37
CA GLY A 93 -6.94 7.33 19.62
C GLY A 93 -8.15 6.38 19.52
N LEU A 94 -8.84 6.37 18.39
CA LEU A 94 -10.07 5.60 18.20
C LEU A 94 -9.78 4.10 18.16
N ALA A 95 -8.72 3.68 17.46
CA ALA A 95 -8.29 2.29 17.42
C ALA A 95 -7.87 1.75 18.80
N LEU A 96 -7.07 2.51 19.55
CA LEU A 96 -6.64 2.12 20.90
C LEU A 96 -7.82 2.04 21.87
N TRP A 97 -8.72 3.03 21.82
CA TRP A 97 -9.93 3.02 22.64
C TRP A 97 -10.83 1.83 22.33
N LEU A 98 -11.01 1.50 21.05
CA LEU A 98 -11.84 0.37 20.62
C LEU A 98 -11.21 -0.99 21.00
N ALA A 99 -9.88 -1.10 20.89
CA ALA A 99 -9.13 -2.27 21.33
C ALA A 99 -9.20 -2.48 22.84
N ASP A 100 -9.09 -1.42 23.64
CA ASP A 100 -9.10 -1.50 25.11
C ASP A 100 -10.50 -1.75 25.67
N LYS A 101 -11.54 -1.10 25.12
CA LYS A 101 -12.90 -1.14 25.70
C LYS A 101 -13.83 -2.22 25.15
N TRP A 102 -13.72 -2.59 23.87
CA TRP A 102 -14.76 -3.37 23.19
C TRP A 102 -14.25 -4.66 22.53
N LEU A 103 -13.19 -4.56 21.73
CA LEU A 103 -12.79 -5.64 20.80
C LEU A 103 -11.64 -6.50 21.33
N GLY A 104 -10.86 -5.99 22.27
CA GLY A 104 -9.56 -6.56 22.59
C GLY A 104 -8.57 -6.43 21.41
N TRP A 105 -7.33 -6.84 21.65
CA TRP A 105 -6.29 -6.85 20.62
C TRP A 105 -6.62 -7.79 19.45
N GLN A 106 -7.18 -8.96 19.75
CA GLN A 106 -7.55 -9.94 18.73
C GLN A 106 -8.67 -9.41 17.81
N GLY A 107 -9.73 -8.83 18.38
CA GLY A 107 -10.81 -8.22 17.60
C GLY A 107 -10.32 -7.02 16.79
N MET A 108 -9.34 -6.26 17.29
CA MET A 108 -8.71 -5.18 16.54
C MET A 108 -7.98 -5.68 15.28
N TYR A 109 -7.23 -6.79 15.37
CA TYR A 109 -6.58 -7.38 14.18
C TYR A 109 -7.60 -7.85 13.14
N TRP A 110 -8.71 -8.47 13.58
CA TRP A 110 -9.80 -8.85 12.69
C TRP A 110 -10.48 -7.64 12.04
N LEU A 111 -10.68 -6.56 12.79
CA LEU A 111 -11.22 -5.31 12.25
C LEU A 111 -10.28 -4.71 11.20
N MET A 112 -8.96 -4.71 11.44
CA MET A 112 -7.98 -4.24 10.45
C MET A 112 -7.97 -5.10 9.18
N ALA A 113 -8.07 -6.43 9.32
CA ALA A 113 -8.22 -7.34 8.18
C ALA A 113 -9.52 -7.05 7.42
N ALA A 114 -10.64 -6.82 8.12
CA ALA A 114 -11.91 -6.48 7.48
C ALA A 114 -11.86 -5.15 6.73
N LEU A 115 -11.17 -4.13 7.28
CA LEU A 115 -10.97 -2.83 6.64
C LEU A 115 -10.10 -2.90 5.37
N LEU A 116 -9.24 -3.92 5.24
CA LEU A 116 -8.47 -4.17 4.01
C LEU A 116 -9.34 -4.68 2.85
N ILE A 117 -10.48 -5.33 3.12
CA ILE A 117 -11.39 -5.87 2.09
C ILE A 117 -11.92 -4.77 1.16
N PRO A 118 -12.52 -3.66 1.65
CA PRO A 118 -12.96 -2.58 0.77
C PRO A 118 -11.79 -1.91 0.02
N CYS A 119 -10.56 -1.88 0.57
CA CYS A 119 -9.38 -1.40 -0.14
C CYS A 119 -9.01 -2.31 -1.32
N ILE A 120 -9.11 -3.63 -1.15
CA ILE A 120 -8.90 -4.61 -2.21
C ILE A 120 -9.99 -4.45 -3.29
N ILE A 121 -11.25 -4.29 -2.89
CA ILE A 121 -12.36 -4.05 -3.82
C ILE A 121 -12.15 -2.74 -4.60
N ALA A 122 -11.75 -1.66 -3.93
CA ALA A 122 -11.43 -0.39 -4.58
C ALA A 122 -10.27 -0.54 -5.56
N THR A 123 -9.26 -1.36 -5.24
CA THR A 123 -8.13 -1.66 -6.14
C THR A 123 -8.55 -2.51 -7.34
N LEU A 124 -9.51 -3.42 -7.17
CA LEU A 124 -10.10 -4.21 -8.27
C LEU A 124 -10.95 -3.33 -9.20
N LEU A 125 -11.70 -2.38 -8.64
CA LEU A 125 -12.53 -1.43 -9.39
C LEU A 125 -11.72 -0.26 -9.97
N ALA A 126 -10.49 -0.06 -9.51
CA ALA A 126 -9.63 1.00 -10.00
C ALA A 126 -9.32 0.79 -11.49
N PRO A 127 -9.51 1.83 -12.33
CA PRO A 127 -9.19 1.75 -13.74
C PRO A 127 -7.72 1.37 -13.94
N GLU A 128 -7.49 0.47 -14.88
CA GLU A 128 -6.15 0.07 -15.27
C GLU A 128 -5.44 1.30 -15.86
N PRO A 129 -4.21 1.65 -15.43
CA PRO A 129 -3.50 2.78 -16.02
C PRO A 129 -3.31 2.50 -17.51
N THR A 130 -4.02 3.25 -18.36
CA THR A 130 -3.98 3.10 -19.82
C THR A 130 -2.65 3.57 -20.42
N ASP A 131 -1.86 4.32 -19.66
CA ASP A 131 -0.55 4.78 -20.12
C ASP A 131 0.52 3.73 -19.87
N THR A 132 0.81 2.97 -20.92
CA THR A 132 2.08 2.31 -21.12
C THR A 132 3.19 3.36 -21.14
N ILE A 133 3.66 3.81 -19.98
CA ILE A 133 4.97 4.46 -19.90
C ILE A 133 5.97 3.39 -20.36
N PRO A 134 6.67 3.59 -21.50
CA PRO A 134 7.62 2.60 -21.98
C PRO A 134 8.71 2.47 -20.93
N VAL A 135 8.87 1.26 -20.39
CA VAL A 135 9.92 0.93 -19.44
C VAL A 135 11.26 1.36 -20.05
N PRO A 136 11.99 2.33 -19.48
CA PRO A 136 13.31 2.66 -19.98
C PRO A 136 14.19 1.43 -19.74
N LYS A 137 14.68 0.85 -20.83
CA LYS A 137 15.33 -0.47 -20.84
C LYS A 137 16.72 -0.48 -20.16
N THR A 138 17.18 0.65 -19.63
CA THR A 138 18.55 0.83 -19.13
C THR A 138 18.64 1.88 -18.01
N LEU A 139 19.39 1.54 -16.95
CA LEU A 139 19.67 2.37 -15.76
C LEU A 139 20.20 3.78 -16.09
N GLU A 140 20.88 3.92 -17.22
CA GLU A 140 21.44 5.19 -17.71
C GLU A 140 20.35 6.25 -17.96
N GLN A 141 19.19 5.85 -18.50
CA GLN A 141 18.09 6.78 -18.78
C GLN A 141 17.28 7.16 -17.53
N ALA A 142 17.27 6.30 -16.50
CA ALA A 142 16.54 6.57 -15.26
C ALA A 142 17.28 7.52 -14.32
N VAL A 143 18.62 7.58 -14.40
CA VAL A 143 19.44 8.38 -13.47
C VAL A 143 20.12 9.56 -14.16
N VAL A 144 20.67 9.38 -15.37
CA VAL A 144 21.50 10.42 -16.02
C VAL A 144 20.63 11.50 -16.67
N ALA A 145 19.52 11.12 -17.32
CA ALA A 145 18.64 12.08 -17.99
C ALA A 145 17.97 13.11 -17.03
N PRO A 146 17.43 12.72 -15.86
CA PRO A 146 16.90 13.70 -14.90
C PRO A 146 18.01 14.53 -14.23
N LEU A 147 19.19 13.96 -13.96
CA LEU A 147 20.30 14.68 -13.33
C LEU A 147 20.93 15.71 -14.27
N ALA A 148 21.11 15.37 -15.54
CA ALA A 148 21.57 16.30 -16.58
C ALA A 148 20.60 17.47 -16.74
N ARG A 149 19.28 17.18 -16.76
CA ARG A 149 18.25 18.21 -16.92
C ARG A 149 18.16 19.14 -15.70
N PHE A 150 18.52 18.66 -14.50
CA PHE A 150 18.61 19.46 -13.27
C PHE A 150 19.86 20.36 -13.22
N LEU A 151 20.99 19.89 -13.77
CA LEU A 151 22.26 20.63 -13.77
C LEU A 151 22.36 21.71 -14.86
N TRP A 152 21.58 21.60 -15.95
CA TRP A 152 21.58 22.57 -17.06
C TRP A 152 20.45 23.61 -17.01
N SER A 153 19.62 23.64 -15.96
CA SER A 153 18.53 24.63 -15.79
C SER A 153 18.83 25.72 -14.75
N GLN A 154 20.10 25.98 -14.47
CA GLN A 154 20.61 27.19 -13.78
C GLN A 154 21.31 28.08 -14.82
#